data_AF-A0A1M5XZA0-F1
#
_entry.id   AF-A0A1M5XZA0-F1
#
_cell.length_a   1.000
_cell.length_b   1.000
_cell.length_c   1.000
_cell.angle_alpha   90.00
_cell.angle_beta   90.00
_cell.angle_gamma   90.00
#
_symmetry.space_group_name_H-M   'P 1'
#
loop_
_entity.id
_entity.type
_entity.pdbx_description
1 polymer ?
#
loop_
_entity_poly.entity_id
_entity_poly.type
_entity_poly.pdbx_seq_one_letter_code
_entity_poly.pdbx_strand_id
1 'polypeptide(L)'
;MDKVQFTVGQVTFSYRLTPEQIKLASLTEKTTLDLSEWPEFEQQLTDAIQSAIPDELKLPTEKQLAYARRMASDLNLELPEGYEDSARICLHFFAEHKPAHDRVLNIYQGIRGNLLG
;
A
#
# COMPACT_ATOMS: atom_id res chain seq x y z
N MET A 1 -23.01 11.71 23.07
CA MET A 1 -22.66 10.77 21.99
C MET A 1 -21.21 10.36 22.21
N ASP A 2 -20.93 9.07 22.34
CA ASP A 2 -19.59 8.50 22.58
C ASP A 2 -18.92 7.98 21.29
N LYS A 3 -19.64 8.00 20.16
CA LYS A 3 -19.15 7.53 18.87
C LYS A 3 -19.17 8.65 17.83
N VAL A 4 -18.05 8.81 17.13
CA VAL A 4 -17.91 9.61 15.91
C VAL A 4 -17.91 8.65 14.73
N GLN A 5 -18.77 8.89 13.75
CA GLN A 5 -18.81 8.11 12.52
C GLN A 5 -19.07 9.02 11.34
N PHE A 6 -18.28 8.86 10.29
CA PHE A 6 -18.45 9.57 9.03
C PHE A 6 -18.03 8.69 7.85
N THR A 7 -18.54 9.01 6.66
CA THR A 7 -18.31 8.22 5.44
C THR A 7 -17.76 9.14 4.36
N VAL A 8 -16.71 8.67 3.67
CA VAL A 8 -16.09 9.34 2.52
C VAL A 8 -16.04 8.33 1.38
N GLY A 9 -16.83 8.56 0.33
CA GLY A 9 -17.00 7.59 -0.75
C GLY A 9 -17.53 6.24 -0.22
N GLN A 10 -16.73 5.18 -0.36
CA GLN A 10 -17.04 3.82 0.12
C GLN A 10 -16.36 3.47 1.46
N VAL A 11 -15.59 4.39 2.05
CA VAL A 11 -14.87 4.16 3.31
C VAL A 11 -15.65 4.76 4.46
N THR A 12 -15.91 3.98 5.50
CA THR A 12 -16.55 4.44 6.73
C THR A 12 -15.54 4.49 7.86
N PHE A 13 -15.33 5.67 8.42
CA PHE A 13 -14.49 5.90 9.59
C PHE A 13 -15.36 5.83 10.83
N SER A 14 -14.93 5.06 11.83
CA SER A 14 -15.64 4.96 13.10
C SER A 14 -14.64 5.05 14.25
N TYR A 15 -14.91 5.95 15.19
CA TYR A 15 -14.10 6.16 16.37
C TYR A 15 -14.99 6.25 17.60
N ARG A 16 -14.59 5.59 18.70
CA ARG A 16 -15.25 5.71 20.00
C ARG A 16 -14.40 6.61 20.89
N LEU A 17 -15.01 7.68 21.37
CA LEU A 17 -14.40 8.64 22.29
C LEU A 17 -14.14 7.98 23.65
N THR A 18 -13.03 8.34 24.27
CA THR A 18 -12.74 7.93 25.66
C THR A 18 -13.59 8.73 26.66
N PRO A 19 -13.76 8.24 27.90
CA PRO A 19 -14.49 8.99 28.93
C PRO A 19 -13.93 10.40 29.17
N GLU A 20 -12.61 10.57 29.07
CA GLU A 20 -11.94 11.87 29.19
C GLU A 20 -12.31 12.81 28.04
N GLN A 21 -12.25 12.33 26.79
CA GLN A 21 -12.63 13.12 25.61
C GLN A 21 -14.11 13.51 25.62
N ILE A 22 -15.00 12.62 26.07
CA ILE A 22 -16.43 12.92 26.25
C ILE A 22 -16.61 14.06 27.25
N LYS A 23 -15.89 13.99 28.38
CA LYS A 23 -15.93 15.04 29.39
C LYS A 23 -15.44 16.37 28.81
N LEU A 24 -14.32 16.38 28.10
CA LEU A 24 -13.79 17.58 27.45
C LEU A 24 -14.77 18.17 26.42
N ALA A 25 -15.35 17.33 25.55
CA ALA A 25 -16.33 17.76 24.55
C ALA A 25 -17.63 18.30 25.16
N SER A 26 -17.98 17.89 26.38
CA SER A 26 -19.15 18.44 27.09
C SER A 26 -18.93 19.83 27.69
N LEU A 27 -17.67 20.27 27.81
CA LEU A 27 -17.31 21.58 28.37
C LEU A 27 -17.30 22.69 27.33
N THR A 28 -17.25 22.33 26.05
CA THR A 28 -17.22 23.30 24.95
C THR A 28 -18.63 23.76 24.58
N GLU A 29 -18.81 25.07 24.36
CA GLU A 29 -19.98 25.59 23.66
C GLU A 29 -20.05 25.03 22.22
N LYS A 30 -21.15 25.26 21.51
CA LYS A 30 -21.32 24.79 20.13
C LYS A 30 -20.28 25.43 19.21
N THR A 31 -19.16 24.73 19.04
CA THR A 31 -18.02 25.15 18.21
C THR A 31 -17.90 24.25 16.98
N THR A 32 -17.27 24.76 15.93
CA THR A 32 -16.90 24.00 14.72
C THR A 32 -15.39 23.97 14.65
N LEU A 33 -14.83 22.77 14.52
CA LEU A 33 -13.41 22.58 14.30
C LEU A 33 -13.20 22.36 12.80
N ASP A 34 -12.37 23.20 12.18
CA ASP A 34 -11.94 22.99 10.81
C ASP A 34 -10.71 22.07 10.82
N LEU A 35 -10.90 20.84 10.32
CA LEU A 35 -9.86 19.83 10.30
C LEU A 35 -8.76 20.15 9.27
N SER A 36 -9.01 21.06 8.34
CA SER A 36 -8.00 21.56 7.39
C SER A 36 -6.93 22.41 8.07
N GLU A 37 -7.19 22.91 9.28
CA GLU A 37 -6.18 23.64 10.07
C GLU A 37 -5.14 22.72 10.73
N TRP A 38 -5.31 21.39 10.64
CA TRP A 38 -4.41 20.39 11.21
C TRP A 38 -3.72 19.57 10.11
N PRO A 39 -2.53 19.98 9.63
CA PRO A 39 -1.84 19.31 8.51
C PRO A 39 -1.56 17.83 8.76
N GLU A 40 -1.28 17.44 10.01
CA GLU A 40 -1.04 16.05 10.38
C GLU A 40 -2.29 15.18 10.19
N PHE A 41 -3.48 15.75 10.37
CA PHE A 41 -4.74 15.04 10.15
C PHE A 41 -4.95 14.73 8.67
N GLU A 42 -4.62 15.66 7.77
CA GLU A 42 -4.71 15.44 6.31
C GLU A 42 -3.83 14.27 5.87
N GLN A 43 -2.59 14.21 6.37
CA GLN A 43 -1.68 13.12 6.08
C GLN A 43 -2.20 11.79 6.62
N GLN A 44 -2.61 11.75 7.90
CA GLN A 44 -3.13 10.54 8.52
C GLN A 44 -4.41 10.03 7.84
N LEU A 45 -5.29 10.94 7.43
CA LEU A 45 -6.51 10.60 6.72
C LEU A 45 -6.18 10.00 5.34
N THR A 46 -5.21 10.59 4.63
CA THR A 46 -4.72 10.09 3.34
C THR A 46 -4.13 8.68 3.48
N ASP A 47 -3.26 8.47 4.46
CA ASP A 47 -2.63 7.17 4.72
C ASP A 47 -3.67 6.12 5.11
N ALA A 48 -4.64 6.49 5.95
CA ALA A 48 -5.74 5.60 6.34
C ALA A 48 -6.56 5.17 5.12
N ILE A 49 -6.92 6.12 4.23
CA ILE A 49 -7.63 5.81 2.98
C ILE A 49 -6.78 4.89 2.10
N GLN A 50 -5.49 5.20 1.89
CA GLN A 50 -4.59 4.38 1.07
C GLN A 50 -4.41 2.96 1.61
N SER A 51 -4.32 2.80 2.93
CA SER A 51 -4.21 1.49 3.58
C SER A 51 -5.50 0.67 3.46
N ALA A 52 -6.65 1.33 3.38
CA ALA A 52 -7.94 0.68 3.19
C ALA A 52 -8.21 0.27 1.74
N ILE A 53 -7.44 0.76 0.76
CA ILE A 53 -7.53 0.31 -0.63
C ILE A 53 -6.98 -1.12 -0.70
N PRO A 54 -7.78 -2.12 -1.13
CA PRO A 54 -7.31 -3.48 -1.36
C PRO A 54 -6.13 -3.45 -2.33
N ASP A 55 -5.09 -4.26 -2.10
CA ASP A 55 -3.93 -4.36 -3.00
C ASP A 55 -4.31 -4.72 -4.46
N GLU A 56 -5.53 -5.25 -4.63
CA GLU A 56 -6.16 -5.60 -5.89
C GLU A 56 -6.57 -4.41 -6.76
N LEU A 57 -6.81 -3.26 -6.14
CA LEU A 57 -7.26 -2.02 -6.77
C LEU A 57 -6.16 -0.94 -6.83
N LYS A 58 -4.96 -1.24 -6.30
CA LYS A 58 -3.83 -0.32 -6.39
C LYS A 58 -3.21 -0.40 -7.79
N LEU A 59 -2.94 0.74 -8.40
CA LEU A 59 -2.09 0.82 -9.58
C LEU A 59 -0.67 0.33 -9.21
N PRO A 60 -0.05 -0.52 -10.04
CA PRO A 60 1.32 -0.96 -9.83
C PRO A 60 2.27 0.24 -9.94
N THR A 61 3.19 0.35 -8.99
CA THR A 61 4.25 1.36 -9.05
C THR A 61 5.24 1.04 -10.18
N GLU A 62 5.93 2.04 -10.72
CA GLU A 62 6.97 1.82 -11.75
C GLU A 62 8.04 0.81 -11.30
N LYS A 63 8.37 0.80 -10.00
CA LYS A 63 9.31 -0.19 -9.43
C LYS A 63 8.78 -1.61 -9.54
N GLN A 64 7.50 -1.83 -9.30
CA GLN A 64 6.86 -3.14 -9.47
C GLN A 64 6.81 -3.53 -10.95
N LEU A 65 6.46 -2.61 -11.85
CA LEU A 65 6.47 -2.85 -13.30
C LEU A 65 7.86 -3.21 -13.83
N ALA A 66 8.89 -2.46 -13.40
CA ALA A 66 10.27 -2.74 -13.76
C ALA A 66 10.73 -4.11 -13.22
N TYR A 67 10.32 -4.47 -12.01
CA TYR A 67 10.63 -5.77 -11.42
C TYR A 67 9.94 -6.92 -12.15
N ALA A 68 8.65 -6.77 -12.53
CA ALA A 68 7.92 -7.73 -13.34
C ALA A 68 8.59 -7.96 -14.70
N ARG A 69 8.90 -6.88 -15.42
CA ARG A 69 9.61 -6.94 -16.71
C ARG A 69 10.97 -7.64 -16.60
N ARG A 70 11.73 -7.32 -15.56
CA ARG A 70 13.03 -7.94 -15.32
C ARG A 70 12.92 -9.42 -14.98
N MET A 71 12.00 -9.79 -14.10
CA MET A 71 11.76 -11.19 -13.72
C MET A 71 11.30 -12.03 -14.91
N ALA A 72 10.39 -11.49 -15.73
CA ALA A 72 9.94 -12.13 -16.96
C ALA A 72 11.09 -12.34 -17.95
N SER A 73 11.94 -11.33 -18.14
CA SER A 73 13.14 -11.45 -18.99
C SER A 73 14.16 -12.46 -18.43
N ASP A 74 14.44 -12.43 -17.13
CA ASP A 74 15.46 -13.29 -16.50
C ASP A 74 15.03 -14.76 -16.47
N LEU A 75 13.72 -15.03 -16.41
CA LEU A 75 13.14 -16.38 -16.40
C LEU A 75 12.60 -16.83 -17.77
N ASN A 76 12.67 -15.97 -18.79
CA ASN A 76 12.10 -16.18 -20.11
C ASN A 76 10.60 -16.55 -20.05
N LEU A 77 9.84 -15.79 -19.27
CA LEU A 77 8.38 -15.92 -19.08
C LEU A 77 7.65 -14.79 -19.79
N GLU A 78 6.39 -15.03 -20.13
CA GLU A 78 5.50 -13.97 -20.60
C GLU A 78 4.98 -13.14 -19.41
N LEU A 79 4.76 -11.85 -19.66
CA LEU A 79 4.16 -10.96 -18.67
C LEU A 79 2.66 -11.23 -18.58
N PRO A 80 2.08 -11.26 -17.37
CA PRO A 80 0.65 -11.48 -17.22
C PRO A 80 -0.16 -10.33 -17.81
N GLU A 81 -1.31 -10.65 -18.41
CA GLU A 81 -2.22 -9.67 -19.00
C GLU A 81 -2.75 -8.70 -17.94
N GLY A 82 -2.77 -7.39 -18.23
CA GLY A 82 -3.24 -6.36 -17.29
C GLY A 82 -2.28 -6.04 -16.14
N TYR A 83 -1.03 -6.50 -16.18
CA TYR A 83 -0.04 -6.22 -15.13
C TYR A 83 0.28 -4.74 -14.94
N GLU A 84 -0.02 -3.89 -15.94
CA GLU A 84 0.16 -2.43 -15.87
C GLU A 84 -0.98 -1.71 -15.13
N ASP A 85 -2.13 -2.37 -15.01
CA ASP A 85 -3.35 -1.79 -14.45
C ASP A 85 -3.66 -2.30 -13.04
N SER A 86 -3.03 -3.40 -12.60
CA SER A 86 -3.27 -3.99 -11.29
C SER A 86 -1.98 -4.43 -10.57
N ALA A 87 -1.74 -3.84 -9.40
CA ALA A 87 -0.65 -4.26 -8.52
C ALA A 87 -0.81 -5.71 -8.05
N ARG A 88 -2.05 -6.23 -7.90
CA ARG A 88 -2.29 -7.63 -7.55
C ARG A 88 -1.76 -8.61 -8.59
N ILE A 89 -1.90 -8.28 -9.87
CA ILE A 89 -1.37 -9.12 -10.95
C ILE A 89 0.16 -9.20 -10.86
N CYS A 90 0.81 -8.05 -10.62
CA CYS A 90 2.25 -7.99 -10.35
C CYS A 90 2.65 -8.80 -9.10
N LEU A 91 1.93 -8.64 -7.98
CA LEU A 91 2.24 -9.32 -6.71
C LEU A 91 2.06 -10.84 -6.81
N HIS A 92 1.01 -11.31 -7.48
CA HIS A 92 0.80 -12.73 -7.74
C HIS A 92 1.94 -13.32 -8.57
N PHE A 93 2.32 -12.62 -9.65
CA PHE A 93 3.44 -13.00 -10.50
C PHE A 93 4.76 -13.11 -9.71
N PHE A 94 5.02 -12.17 -8.81
CA PHE A 94 6.21 -12.23 -7.94
C PHE A 94 6.16 -13.40 -6.97
N ALA A 95 5.03 -13.64 -6.29
CA ALA A 95 4.91 -14.72 -5.32
C ALA A 95 5.20 -16.09 -5.96
N GLU A 96 4.72 -16.28 -7.19
CA GLU A 96 4.88 -17.53 -7.94
C GLU A 96 6.31 -17.72 -8.46
N HIS A 97 6.96 -16.66 -8.95
CA HIS A 97 8.22 -16.77 -9.71
C HIS A 97 9.47 -16.34 -8.94
N LYS A 98 9.31 -15.65 -7.81
CA LYS A 98 10.43 -15.20 -6.95
C LYS A 98 11.41 -16.33 -6.56
N PRO A 99 10.97 -17.54 -6.16
CA PRO A 99 11.91 -18.61 -5.82
C PRO A 99 12.75 -19.12 -7.01
N ALA A 100 12.25 -19.01 -8.23
CA ALA A 100 13.01 -19.33 -9.44
C ALA A 100 13.97 -18.20 -9.81
N HIS A 101 13.49 -16.95 -9.73
CA HIS A 101 14.29 -15.75 -9.99
C HIS A 101 15.50 -15.64 -9.06
N ASP A 102 15.30 -15.85 -7.77
CA ASP A 102 16.38 -15.81 -6.76
C ASP A 102 17.44 -16.89 -7.02
N ARG A 103 17.06 -18.08 -7.51
CA ARG A 103 18.02 -19.14 -7.89
C ARG A 103 18.89 -18.74 -9.07
N VAL A 104 18.29 -18.16 -10.10
CA VAL A 104 19.01 -17.68 -11.29
C VAL A 104 20.00 -16.57 -10.90
N LEU A 105 19.56 -15.60 -10.09
CA LEU A 105 20.42 -14.51 -9.61
C LEU A 105 21.62 -15.02 -8.81
N ASN A 106 21.43 -16.00 -7.93
CA ASN A 106 22.51 -16.56 -7.12
C ASN A 106 23.56 -17.29 -7.98
N ILE A 107 23.14 -17.98 -9.04
CA ILE A 107 24.06 -18.61 -10.01
C ILE A 107 24.87 -17.54 -10.75
N TYR A 108 24.22 -16.49 -11.25
CA TYR A 108 24.90 -15.38 -11.93
C TYR A 108 25.93 -14.67 -11.03
N GLN A 109 25.59 -14.43 -9.77
CA GLN A 109 26.51 -13.80 -8.80
C GLN A 109 27.68 -14.72 -8.45
N GLY A 110 27.45 -16.03 -8.28
CA GLY A 110 28.50 -17.00 -8.04
C GLY A 110 29.48 -17.14 -9.21
N ILE A 111 29.00 -17.14 -10.46
CA ILE A 111 29.85 -17.18 -11.66
C ILE A 111 30.67 -15.90 -11.80
N ARG A 112 30.05 -14.72 -11.60
CA ARG A 112 30.74 -13.44 -11.70
C ARG A 112 31.83 -13.29 -10.63
N GLY A 113 31.61 -13.79 -9.41
CA GLY A 113 32.61 -13.81 -8.35
C GLY A 113 33.81 -14.69 -8.66
N ASN A 114 33.63 -15.74 -9.48
CA ASN A 114 34.68 -16.69 -9.83
C ASN A 114 35.48 -16.30 -11.10
N LEU A 115 35.01 -15.31 -11.86
CA LEU A 115 35.67 -14.80 -13.08
C LEU A 115 36.53 -13.55 -12.84
N LEU A 116 36.44 -12.96 -11.65
CA LEU A 116 37.20 -11.77 -11.23
C LEU A 116 38.18 -12.08 -10.09
N GLY A 117 38.34 -13.36 -9.73
CA GLY A 117 39.29 -13.86 -8.74
C GLY A 117 40.52 -14.50 -9.37
#